data_AF-A0A1H1J4S5-F1
#
_entry.id   AF-A0A1H1J4S5-F1
#
_cell.length_a   1.000
_cell.length_b   1.000
_cell.length_c   1.000
_cell.angle_alpha   90.00
_cell.angle_beta   90.00
_cell.angle_gamma   90.00
#
_symmetry.space_group_name_H-M   'P 1'
#
loop_
_entity.id
_entity.type
_entity.pdbx_description
1 polymer ?
#
loop_
_entity_poly.entity_id
_entity_poly.type
_entity_poly.pdbx_seq_one_letter_code
_entity_poly.pdbx_strand_id
1 'polypeptide(L)'
;MLHEFLHQHKDFANLIRIVGEKHSIDPVLVEKDYWIMHCLYGLKEMGWSFELKGGTSLSKGLGIIDRFSEDIDIRIEPPAEQDVATNPNQQKPAHVKSRKVFYDWLAKTIAIDGIVRAERDTEFDDLRYYRSGGIRLVYETRMGSLAGLKDGILLEVGFDVVSPNAPKTISSWAYDFAASKAEVIDNRAVDVACYHPAVLRKCKSAYSRPLPVELRSH
;
A
#
# COMPACT_ATOMS: atom_id res chain seq x y z
N MET A 1 8.83 29.30 -2.42
CA MET A 1 9.27 28.53 -1.24
C MET A 1 9.43 27.09 -1.71
N LEU A 2 10.45 26.36 -1.25
CA LEU A 2 10.48 24.91 -1.51
C LEU A 2 9.34 24.31 -0.68
N HIS A 3 8.35 23.72 -1.34
CA HIS A 3 7.33 22.94 -0.66
C HIS A 3 7.98 21.62 -0.27
N GLU A 4 7.72 21.17 0.96
CA GLU A 4 8.21 19.90 1.51
C GLU A 4 7.04 18.91 1.63
N PHE A 5 7.34 17.60 1.65
CA PHE A 5 6.31 16.60 1.92
C PHE A 5 5.84 16.72 3.38
N LEU A 6 4.60 16.33 3.67
CA LEU A 6 4.06 16.45 5.03
C LEU A 6 4.94 15.77 6.08
N HIS A 7 5.53 14.62 5.77
CA HIS A 7 6.39 13.87 6.69
C HIS A 7 7.74 14.56 7.00
N GLN A 8 8.12 15.56 6.21
CA GLN A 8 9.34 16.37 6.40
C GLN A 8 9.05 17.60 7.27
N HIS A 9 7.79 18.04 7.31
CA HIS A 9 7.37 19.21 8.06
C HIS A 9 7.47 18.97 9.58
N LYS A 10 8.01 19.95 10.31
CA LYS A 10 8.21 19.87 11.78
C LYS A 10 6.93 19.55 12.57
N ASP A 11 5.78 19.99 12.06
CA ASP A 11 4.47 19.81 12.69
C ASP A 11 3.75 18.53 12.25
N PHE A 12 4.40 17.63 11.48
CA PHE A 12 3.78 16.39 11.01
C PHE A 12 3.14 15.58 12.14
N ALA A 13 3.86 15.37 13.24
CA ALA A 13 3.33 14.63 14.38
C ALA A 13 2.09 15.28 15.00
N ASN A 14 2.04 16.61 15.03
CA ASN A 14 0.87 17.35 15.54
C ASN A 14 -0.30 17.24 14.57
N LEU A 15 -0.05 17.34 13.26
CA LEU A 15 -1.05 17.12 12.22
C LEU A 15 -1.69 15.73 12.37
N ILE A 16 -0.89 14.67 12.51
CA ILE A 16 -1.39 13.30 12.67
C ILE A 16 -2.30 13.18 13.90
N ARG A 17 -1.92 13.78 15.05
CA ARG A 17 -2.76 13.80 16.26
C ARG A 17 -4.09 14.53 16.04
N ILE A 18 -4.05 15.72 15.44
CA ILE A 18 -5.24 16.53 15.15
C ILE A 18 -6.20 15.77 14.22
N VAL A 19 -5.67 15.09 13.20
CA VAL A 19 -6.47 14.30 12.27
C VAL A 19 -7.05 13.07 12.97
N GLY A 20 -6.25 12.38 13.79
CA GLY A 20 -6.73 11.25 14.61
C GLY A 20 -7.90 11.65 15.51
N GLU A 21 -7.76 12.75 16.25
CA GLU A 21 -8.82 13.29 17.11
C GLU A 21 -10.09 13.63 16.31
N LYS A 22 -9.94 14.36 15.19
CA LYS A 22 -11.07 14.79 14.36
C LYS A 22 -11.87 13.63 13.77
N HIS A 23 -11.18 12.54 13.40
CA HIS A 23 -11.82 11.37 12.79
C HIS A 23 -12.13 10.26 13.80
N SER A 24 -11.78 10.44 15.07
CA SER A 24 -11.84 9.39 16.10
C SER A 24 -11.10 8.11 15.67
N ILE A 25 -9.90 8.28 15.12
CA ILE A 25 -9.02 7.21 14.65
C ILE A 25 -7.71 7.28 15.42
N ASP A 26 -7.15 6.13 15.80
CA ASP A 26 -5.84 6.07 16.44
C ASP A 26 -4.78 6.75 15.56
N PRO A 27 -4.00 7.72 16.10
CA PRO A 27 -2.98 8.42 15.34
C PRO A 27 -1.97 7.52 14.62
N VAL A 28 -1.66 6.33 15.14
CA VAL A 28 -0.78 5.36 14.49
C VAL A 28 -1.38 4.89 13.15
N LEU A 29 -2.70 4.70 13.09
CA LEU A 29 -3.40 4.34 11.85
C LEU A 29 -3.45 5.51 10.87
N VAL A 30 -3.58 6.75 11.37
CA VAL A 30 -3.53 7.95 10.52
C VAL A 30 -2.16 8.14 9.89
N GLU A 31 -1.09 7.93 10.66
CA GLU A 31 0.27 7.94 10.13
C GLU A 31 0.48 6.83 9.10
N LYS A 32 0.05 5.61 9.41
CA LYS A 32 0.18 4.47 8.50
C LYS A 32 -0.60 4.70 7.20
N ASP A 33 -1.81 5.25 7.26
CA ASP A 33 -2.59 5.68 6.10
C ASP A 33 -1.82 6.65 5.20
N TYR A 34 -1.16 7.64 5.79
CA TYR A 34 -0.29 8.57 5.05
C TYR A 34 0.84 7.84 4.32
N TRP A 35 1.54 6.95 5.01
CA TRP A 35 2.67 6.22 4.42
C TRP A 35 2.25 5.24 3.33
N ILE A 36 1.10 4.57 3.46
CA ILE A 36 0.55 3.73 2.38
C ILE A 36 0.36 4.57 1.12
N MET A 37 -0.27 5.75 1.24
CA MET A 37 -0.49 6.63 0.08
C MET A 37 0.80 7.18 -0.49
N HIS A 38 1.74 7.56 0.38
CA HIS A 38 3.04 8.04 -0.05
C HIS A 38 3.87 6.96 -0.76
N CYS A 39 3.77 5.69 -0.35
CA CYS A 39 4.41 4.58 -1.06
C CYS A 39 3.85 4.40 -2.47
N LEU A 40 2.52 4.49 -2.65
CA LEU A 40 1.88 4.41 -3.96
C LEU A 40 2.29 5.57 -4.87
N TYR A 41 2.34 6.78 -4.32
CA TYR A 41 2.87 7.95 -5.02
C TYR A 41 4.34 7.74 -5.41
N GLY A 42 5.19 7.30 -4.49
CA GLY A 42 6.60 7.04 -4.76
C GLY A 42 6.82 6.00 -5.85
N LEU A 43 6.04 4.91 -5.86
CA LEU A 43 6.06 3.93 -6.94
C LEU A 43 5.70 4.57 -8.29
N LYS A 44 4.73 5.49 -8.34
CA LYS A 44 4.38 6.21 -9.58
C LYS A 44 5.52 7.13 -10.04
N GLU A 45 6.13 7.89 -9.14
CA GLU A 45 7.24 8.81 -9.46
C GLU A 45 8.48 8.08 -9.98
N MET A 46 8.71 6.86 -9.49
CA MET A 46 9.74 5.96 -10.01
C MET A 46 9.41 5.38 -11.40
N GLY A 47 8.24 5.67 -11.97
CA GLY A 47 7.81 5.22 -13.29
C GLY A 47 7.17 3.84 -13.33
N TRP A 48 6.81 3.25 -12.18
CA TRP A 48 6.18 1.93 -12.15
C TRP A 48 4.74 1.98 -12.63
N SER A 49 4.38 1.01 -13.49
CA SER A 49 2.99 0.69 -13.79
C SER A 49 2.51 -0.41 -12.85
N PHE A 50 1.45 -0.11 -12.10
CA PHE A 50 0.90 -1.05 -11.13
C PHE A 50 -0.61 -0.94 -10.99
N GLU A 51 -1.17 -2.00 -10.44
CA GLU A 51 -2.60 -2.16 -10.24
C GLU A 51 -2.87 -2.60 -8.80
N LEU A 52 -3.79 -1.90 -8.13
CA LEU A 52 -4.16 -2.17 -6.75
C LEU A 52 -5.23 -3.26 -6.63
N LYS A 53 -5.04 -4.11 -5.63
CA LYS A 53 -5.93 -5.20 -5.26
C LYS A 53 -6.42 -5.03 -3.82
N GLY A 54 -7.23 -5.99 -3.39
CA GLY A 54 -7.47 -6.24 -1.98
C GLY A 54 -8.15 -5.10 -1.22
N GLY A 55 -7.80 -5.00 0.07
CA GLY A 55 -8.45 -4.10 1.02
C GLY A 55 -8.30 -2.63 0.64
N THR A 56 -7.09 -2.21 0.27
CA THR A 56 -6.76 -0.81 -0.06
C THR A 56 -7.49 -0.33 -1.30
N SER A 57 -7.60 -1.15 -2.36
CA SER A 57 -8.41 -0.80 -3.54
C SER A 57 -9.89 -0.61 -3.17
N LEU A 58 -10.41 -1.44 -2.25
CA LEU A 58 -11.83 -1.43 -1.88
C LEU A 58 -12.18 -0.29 -0.92
N SER A 59 -11.33 0.01 0.04
CA SER A 59 -11.57 1.07 1.03
C SER A 59 -11.30 2.44 0.46
N LYS A 60 -10.16 2.63 -0.23
CA LYS A 60 -9.69 3.94 -0.65
C LYS A 60 -9.97 4.28 -2.11
N GLY A 61 -9.81 3.32 -3.02
CA GLY A 61 -10.11 3.54 -4.44
C GLY A 61 -11.61 3.57 -4.75
N LEU A 62 -12.38 2.74 -4.05
CA LEU A 62 -13.80 2.52 -4.34
C LEU A 62 -14.76 2.95 -3.22
N GLY A 63 -14.29 3.12 -1.99
CA GLY A 63 -15.14 3.50 -0.85
C GLY A 63 -16.21 2.46 -0.49
N ILE A 64 -15.98 1.18 -0.77
CA ILE A 64 -16.98 0.10 -0.61
C ILE A 64 -16.91 -0.55 0.76
N ILE A 65 -15.75 -0.54 1.40
CA ILE A 65 -15.56 -1.11 2.74
C ILE A 65 -14.99 -0.05 3.67
N ASP A 66 -15.49 -0.03 4.90
CA ASP A 66 -15.08 0.90 5.95
C ASP A 66 -14.11 0.23 6.94
N ARG A 67 -13.09 -0.47 6.42
CA ARG A 67 -12.03 -1.06 7.23
C ARG A 67 -10.67 -0.59 6.77
N PHE A 68 -9.79 -0.35 7.74
CA PHE A 68 -8.39 -0.06 7.48
C PHE A 68 -7.70 -1.32 6.91
N SER A 69 -6.87 -1.12 5.88
CA SER A 69 -6.01 -2.14 5.29
C SER A 69 -4.59 -1.65 5.49
N GLU A 70 -3.82 -2.37 6.31
CA GLU A 70 -2.46 -1.95 6.65
C GLU A 70 -1.43 -2.33 5.57
N ASP A 71 -1.79 -3.28 4.72
CA ASP A 71 -0.96 -3.82 3.64
C ASP A 71 -1.43 -3.31 2.26
N ILE A 72 -0.52 -3.34 1.29
CA ILE A 72 -0.76 -3.00 -0.11
C ILE A 72 -0.69 -4.27 -0.96
N ASP A 73 -1.84 -4.83 -1.30
CA ASP A 73 -1.94 -5.85 -2.33
C ASP A 73 -1.79 -5.21 -3.72
N ILE A 74 -0.75 -5.60 -4.47
CA ILE A 74 -0.40 -4.95 -5.73
C ILE A 74 0.02 -5.94 -6.81
N ARG A 75 -0.26 -5.59 -8.07
CA ARG A 75 0.42 -6.16 -9.24
C ARG A 75 1.34 -5.10 -9.81
N ILE A 76 2.64 -5.37 -9.84
CA ILE A 76 3.64 -4.55 -10.51
C ILE A 76 4.06 -5.30 -11.77
N GLU A 77 4.03 -4.63 -12.92
CA GLU A 77 4.52 -5.23 -14.16
C GLU A 77 6.06 -5.37 -14.09
N PRO A 78 6.62 -6.57 -14.24
CA PRO A 78 8.06 -6.73 -14.29
C PRO A 78 8.66 -6.02 -15.51
N PRO A 79 9.91 -5.53 -15.43
CA PRO A 79 10.60 -5.03 -16.61
C PRO A 79 10.69 -6.11 -17.69
N ALA A 80 10.48 -5.70 -18.94
CA ALA A 80 10.37 -6.63 -20.08
C ALA A 80 11.64 -7.49 -20.26
N GLU A 81 12.80 -6.95 -19.86
CA GLU A 81 14.11 -7.59 -19.93
C GLU A 81 14.36 -8.72 -18.91
N GLN A 82 13.52 -8.86 -17.86
CA GLN A 82 13.75 -9.85 -16.79
C GLN A 82 13.10 -11.23 -17.03
N ASP A 83 12.31 -11.39 -18.11
CA ASP A 83 11.62 -12.66 -18.48
C ASP A 83 10.94 -13.35 -17.27
N VAL A 84 10.20 -12.57 -16.49
CA VAL A 84 9.55 -13.05 -15.27
C VAL A 84 8.27 -13.81 -15.63
N ALA A 85 8.15 -15.03 -15.12
CA ALA A 85 6.99 -15.88 -15.40
C ALA A 85 5.72 -15.40 -14.65
N THR A 86 4.95 -14.49 -15.24
CA THR A 86 3.75 -13.90 -14.61
C THR A 86 2.51 -14.80 -14.66
N ASN A 87 2.46 -15.84 -15.50
CA ASN A 87 1.30 -16.75 -15.56
C ASN A 87 1.32 -17.75 -14.37
N PRO A 88 0.31 -17.79 -13.50
CA PRO A 88 0.31 -18.64 -12.29
C PRO A 88 0.32 -20.16 -12.59
N ASN A 89 -0.03 -20.55 -13.81
CA ASN A 89 0.03 -21.95 -14.27
C ASN A 89 1.44 -22.40 -14.62
N GLN A 90 2.37 -21.47 -14.83
CA GLN A 90 3.79 -21.77 -15.04
C GLN A 90 4.46 -22.14 -13.70
N GLN A 91 4.71 -23.44 -13.48
CA GLN A 91 5.17 -23.97 -12.19
C GLN A 91 6.54 -24.69 -12.24
N LYS A 92 7.18 -24.78 -13.41
CA LYS A 92 8.54 -25.32 -13.53
C LYS A 92 9.52 -24.56 -12.61
N PRO A 93 10.60 -25.21 -12.11
CA PRO A 93 11.56 -24.58 -11.21
C PRO A 93 12.14 -23.25 -11.73
N ALA A 94 12.38 -23.12 -13.04
CA ALA A 94 12.83 -21.87 -13.66
C ALA A 94 11.83 -20.71 -13.48
N HIS A 95 10.52 -20.98 -13.60
CA HIS A 95 9.48 -19.97 -13.41
C HIS A 95 9.42 -19.51 -11.95
N VAL A 96 9.43 -20.45 -11.01
CA VAL A 96 9.43 -20.15 -9.56
C VAL A 96 10.67 -19.32 -9.20
N LYS A 97 11.83 -19.69 -9.73
CA LYS A 97 13.08 -18.94 -9.55
C LYS A 97 12.98 -17.53 -10.13
N SER A 98 12.41 -17.36 -11.34
CA SER A 98 12.27 -16.04 -11.97
C SER A 98 11.45 -15.07 -11.11
N ARG A 99 10.36 -15.54 -10.49
CA ARG A 99 9.51 -14.73 -9.60
C ARG A 99 10.25 -14.32 -8.33
N LYS A 100 10.94 -15.26 -7.68
CA LYS A 100 11.75 -14.94 -6.50
C LYS A 100 12.82 -13.89 -6.82
N VAL A 101 13.55 -14.08 -7.94
CA VAL A 101 14.57 -13.13 -8.39
C VAL A 101 13.97 -11.75 -8.64
N PHE A 102 12.80 -11.69 -9.28
CA PHE A 102 12.06 -10.44 -9.47
C PHE A 102 11.77 -9.74 -8.14
N TYR A 103 11.24 -10.44 -7.14
CA TYR A 103 10.96 -9.82 -5.85
C TYR A 103 12.23 -9.37 -5.11
N ASP A 104 13.28 -10.21 -5.13
CA ASP A 104 14.57 -9.87 -4.52
C ASP A 104 15.20 -8.64 -5.19
N TRP A 105 15.04 -8.50 -6.51
CA TRP A 105 15.47 -7.32 -7.26
C TRP A 105 14.60 -6.10 -6.96
N LEU A 106 13.28 -6.27 -6.89
CA LEU A 106 12.33 -5.20 -6.61
C LEU A 106 12.60 -4.58 -5.23
N ALA A 107 12.85 -5.39 -4.20
CA ALA A 107 13.21 -4.91 -2.86
C ALA A 107 14.50 -4.07 -2.84
N LYS A 108 15.46 -4.37 -3.73
CA LYS A 108 16.70 -3.60 -3.88
C LYS A 108 16.54 -2.34 -4.72
N THR A 109 15.49 -2.29 -5.54
CA THR A 109 15.28 -1.23 -6.53
C THR A 109 14.35 -0.15 -6.00
N ILE A 110 13.37 -0.50 -5.17
CA ILE A 110 12.45 0.48 -4.57
C ILE A 110 13.25 1.48 -3.73
N ALA A 111 13.11 2.75 -4.10
CA ALA A 111 13.68 3.90 -3.41
C ALA A 111 12.64 5.02 -3.44
N ILE A 112 12.00 5.26 -2.30
CA ILE A 112 10.92 6.23 -2.12
C ILE A 112 11.36 7.22 -1.04
N ASP A 113 11.10 8.51 -1.25
CA ASP A 113 11.41 9.55 -0.26
C ASP A 113 10.80 9.22 1.11
N GLY A 114 11.55 9.42 2.18
CA GLY A 114 11.12 9.08 3.55
C GLY A 114 11.08 7.58 3.90
N ILE A 115 11.22 6.65 2.94
CA ILE A 115 11.39 5.21 3.20
C ILE A 115 12.87 4.93 3.47
N VAL A 116 13.20 4.55 4.70
CA VAL A 116 14.59 4.33 5.14
C VAL A 116 15.15 2.98 4.68
N ARG A 117 14.28 1.99 4.45
CA ARG A 117 14.67 0.66 4.00
C ARG A 117 13.54 -0.04 3.27
N ALA A 118 13.86 -0.69 2.15
CA ALA A 118 13.01 -1.67 1.49
C ALA A 118 13.67 -3.05 1.60
N GLU A 119 12.95 -4.06 2.08
CA GLU A 119 13.51 -5.40 2.26
C GLU A 119 12.51 -6.51 1.99
N ARG A 120 13.02 -7.72 1.73
CA ARG A 120 12.18 -8.90 1.54
C ARG A 120 11.56 -9.31 2.87
N ASP A 121 10.25 -9.47 2.86
CA ASP A 121 9.48 -10.01 3.98
C ASP A 121 8.97 -11.40 3.59
N THR A 122 9.84 -12.39 3.72
CA THR A 122 9.60 -13.74 3.19
C THR A 122 8.52 -14.52 3.94
N GLU A 123 8.04 -14.00 5.08
CA GLU A 123 6.88 -14.57 5.79
C GLU A 123 5.61 -14.55 4.90
N PHE A 124 5.53 -13.60 3.97
CA PHE A 124 4.39 -13.39 3.08
C PHE A 124 4.62 -13.92 1.66
N ASP A 125 5.71 -14.66 1.45
CA ASP A 125 5.95 -15.32 0.17
C ASP A 125 5.07 -16.57 0.02
N ASP A 126 4.56 -16.80 -1.20
CA ASP A 126 4.15 -18.15 -1.59
C ASP A 126 5.39 -19.03 -1.75
N LEU A 127 5.75 -19.78 -0.71
CA LEU A 127 6.96 -20.62 -0.72
C LEU A 127 6.91 -21.78 -1.73
N ARG A 128 5.73 -22.13 -2.25
CA ARG A 128 5.57 -23.24 -3.18
C ARG A 128 5.83 -22.82 -4.62
N TYR A 129 5.26 -21.69 -5.05
CA TYR A 129 5.33 -21.24 -6.44
C TYR A 129 5.72 -19.78 -6.63
N TYR A 130 5.96 -19.03 -5.55
CA TYR A 130 6.28 -17.60 -5.54
C TYR A 130 5.27 -16.75 -6.32
N ARG A 131 3.98 -17.13 -6.29
CA ARG A 131 2.91 -16.37 -6.96
C ARG A 131 2.64 -15.00 -6.33
N SER A 132 3.00 -14.87 -5.06
CA SER A 132 3.09 -13.62 -4.31
C SER A 132 4.44 -13.54 -3.59
N GLY A 133 4.88 -12.32 -3.31
CA GLY A 133 6.03 -12.07 -2.47
C GLY A 133 5.95 -10.75 -1.70
N GLY A 134 6.45 -10.77 -0.47
CA GLY A 134 6.41 -9.63 0.44
C GLY A 134 7.63 -8.72 0.32
N ILE A 135 7.40 -7.41 0.34
CA ILE A 135 8.44 -6.38 0.51
C ILE A 135 8.00 -5.43 1.61
N ARG A 136 8.80 -5.29 2.66
CA ARG A 136 8.56 -4.35 3.76
C ARG A 136 9.22 -3.01 3.45
N LEU A 137 8.42 -1.95 3.44
CA LEU A 137 8.87 -0.56 3.31
C LEU A 137 8.87 0.08 4.70
N VAL A 138 10.06 0.36 5.23
CA VAL A 138 10.27 0.89 6.58
C VAL A 138 10.38 2.41 6.50
N TYR A 139 9.62 3.09 7.36
CA TYR A 139 9.68 4.55 7.56
C TYR A 139 9.90 4.85 9.05
N GLU A 140 10.34 6.07 9.36
CA GLU A 140 10.46 6.52 10.75
C GLU A 140 9.10 6.96 11.30
N THR A 141 8.57 6.23 12.28
CA THR A 141 7.29 6.53 12.94
C THR A 141 7.38 7.76 13.86
N ARG A 142 6.30 8.55 13.91
CA ARG A 142 6.11 9.64 14.87
C ARG A 142 5.09 9.32 15.97
N MET A 143 4.25 8.29 15.78
CA MET A 143 3.18 7.90 16.70
C MET A 143 3.49 6.65 17.55
N GLY A 144 4.64 6.02 17.36
CA GLY A 144 5.02 4.80 18.08
C GLY A 144 4.45 3.56 17.41
N SER A 145 4.16 2.51 18.20
CA SER A 145 3.57 1.26 17.73
C SER A 145 2.22 1.00 18.38
N LEU A 146 1.38 0.22 17.69
CA LEU A 146 0.07 -0.21 18.16
C LEU A 146 0.05 -1.74 18.22
N ALA A 147 -0.44 -2.31 19.32
CA ALA A 147 -0.48 -3.77 19.50
C ALA A 147 -1.29 -4.42 18.37
N GLY A 148 -0.69 -5.43 17.71
CA GLY A 148 -1.30 -6.11 16.58
C GLY A 148 -1.12 -5.42 15.22
N LEU A 149 -0.52 -4.22 15.17
CA LEU A 149 -0.15 -3.55 13.94
C LEU A 149 1.33 -3.82 13.63
N LYS A 150 1.65 -4.25 12.41
CA LYS A 150 3.04 -4.50 12.01
C LYS A 150 3.75 -3.18 11.70
N ASP A 151 5.04 -3.09 11.99
CA ASP A 151 5.85 -1.92 11.60
C ASP A 151 5.99 -1.85 10.08
N GLY A 152 6.16 -0.63 9.55
CA GLY A 152 6.30 -0.36 8.12
C GLY A 152 5.06 -0.72 7.28
N ILE A 153 5.19 -0.57 5.97
CA ILE A 153 4.15 -0.92 4.99
C ILE A 153 4.55 -2.21 4.30
N LEU A 154 3.66 -3.21 4.29
CA LEU A 154 3.87 -4.41 3.48
C LEU A 154 3.36 -4.16 2.06
N LEU A 155 4.22 -4.39 1.09
CA LEU A 155 3.87 -4.50 -0.31
C LEU A 155 3.78 -5.98 -0.66
N GLU A 156 2.55 -6.51 -0.78
CA GLU A 156 2.29 -7.87 -1.25
C GLU A 156 2.18 -7.86 -2.77
N VAL A 157 3.28 -8.19 -3.44
CA VAL A 157 3.36 -8.18 -4.90
C VAL A 157 2.94 -9.53 -5.44
N GLY A 158 1.98 -9.56 -6.37
CA GLY A 158 1.55 -10.81 -7.02
C GLY A 158 1.03 -10.62 -8.44
N PHE A 159 0.88 -11.74 -9.16
CA PHE A 159 0.64 -11.71 -10.62
C PHE A 159 -0.82 -11.85 -11.05
N ASP A 160 -1.78 -11.96 -10.13
CA ASP A 160 -3.19 -12.14 -10.49
C ASP A 160 -3.73 -11.03 -11.38
N VAL A 161 -4.56 -11.40 -12.35
CA VAL A 161 -5.22 -10.48 -13.27
C VAL A 161 -6.23 -9.62 -12.52
N VAL A 162 -6.12 -8.31 -12.69
CA VAL A 162 -6.97 -7.30 -12.01
C VAL A 162 -7.87 -6.53 -12.98
N SER A 163 -8.07 -7.07 -14.17
CA SER A 163 -9.02 -6.55 -15.14
C SER A 163 -10.43 -7.14 -14.94
N PRO A 164 -11.51 -6.36 -15.11
CA PRO A 164 -11.50 -4.91 -15.35
C PRO A 164 -11.10 -4.11 -14.10
N ASN A 165 -10.40 -2.99 -14.32
CA ASN A 165 -10.06 -1.98 -13.33
C ASN A 165 -10.50 -0.59 -13.82
N ALA A 166 -10.46 0.39 -12.92
CA ALA A 166 -10.69 1.79 -13.25
C ALA A 166 -9.64 2.68 -12.55
N PRO A 167 -9.13 3.73 -13.22
CA PRO A 167 -8.21 4.66 -12.59
C PRO A 167 -8.90 5.44 -11.48
N LYS A 168 -8.22 5.57 -10.33
CA LYS A 168 -8.67 6.32 -9.16
C LYS A 168 -7.54 7.16 -8.62
N THR A 169 -7.88 8.37 -8.19
CA THR A 169 -7.01 9.17 -7.33
C THR A 169 -7.27 8.77 -5.89
N ILE A 170 -6.21 8.41 -5.17
CA ILE A 170 -6.28 7.94 -3.79
C ILE A 170 -5.47 8.88 -2.89
N SER A 171 -6.06 9.28 -1.77
CA SER A 171 -5.50 10.24 -0.81
C SER A 171 -5.41 9.67 0.61
N SER A 172 -4.63 10.36 1.45
CA SER A 172 -4.55 10.09 2.88
C SER A 172 -5.34 11.11 3.68
N TRP A 173 -5.80 10.72 4.86
CA TRP A 173 -6.51 11.65 5.76
C TRP A 173 -5.65 12.87 6.13
N ALA A 174 -4.35 12.65 6.34
CA ALA A 174 -3.41 13.71 6.66
C ALA A 174 -3.25 14.71 5.49
N TYR A 175 -3.12 14.20 4.25
CA TYR A 175 -3.05 15.03 3.06
C TYR A 175 -4.34 15.85 2.89
N ASP A 176 -5.50 15.20 2.90
CA ASP A 176 -6.78 15.88 2.67
C ASP A 176 -7.05 16.98 3.72
N PHE A 177 -6.67 16.72 4.96
CA PHE A 177 -6.77 17.73 6.02
C PHE A 177 -5.82 18.90 5.79
N ALA A 178 -4.57 18.64 5.42
CA ALA A 178 -3.55 19.69 5.26
C ALA A 178 -3.76 20.54 4.01
N ALA A 179 -4.08 19.92 2.87
CA ALA A 179 -4.29 20.61 1.59
C ALA A 179 -5.44 21.63 1.63
N SER A 180 -6.41 21.45 2.54
CA SER A 180 -7.47 22.44 2.77
C SER A 180 -7.02 23.71 3.53
N LYS A 181 -5.80 23.74 4.07
CA LYS A 181 -5.33 24.79 5.00
C LYS A 181 -3.96 25.37 4.65
N ALA A 182 -3.13 24.63 3.93
CA ALA A 182 -1.78 25.02 3.58
C ALA A 182 -1.39 24.47 2.21
N GLU A 183 -0.44 25.13 1.57
CA GLU A 183 0.18 24.66 0.33
C GLU A 183 1.21 23.58 0.64
N VAL A 184 0.95 22.36 0.18
CA VAL A 184 1.73 21.15 0.46
C VAL A 184 2.02 20.41 -0.85
N ILE A 185 3.12 19.66 -0.92
CA ILE A 185 3.37 18.82 -2.10
C ILE A 185 2.23 17.81 -2.23
N ASP A 186 1.63 17.73 -3.41
CA ASP A 186 0.63 16.72 -3.75
C ASP A 186 1.28 15.35 -3.87
N ASN A 187 1.11 14.53 -2.83
CA ASN A 187 1.56 13.14 -2.80
C ASN A 187 0.38 12.15 -2.90
N ARG A 188 -0.76 12.57 -3.46
CA ARG A 188 -1.84 11.65 -3.77
C ARG A 188 -1.41 10.69 -4.88
N ALA A 189 -1.86 9.46 -4.80
CA ALA A 189 -1.63 8.47 -5.85
C ALA A 189 -2.70 8.65 -6.94
N VAL A 190 -2.37 9.39 -8.00
CA VAL A 190 -3.27 9.71 -9.13
C VAL A 190 -3.27 8.58 -10.16
N ASP A 191 -4.44 8.36 -10.77
CA ASP A 191 -4.67 7.36 -11.83
C ASP A 191 -4.15 5.95 -11.49
N VAL A 192 -4.37 5.54 -10.25
CA VAL A 192 -4.07 4.18 -9.81
C VAL A 192 -5.18 3.25 -10.29
N ALA A 193 -4.82 2.21 -11.03
CA ALA A 193 -5.76 1.21 -11.50
C ALA A 193 -6.30 0.38 -10.32
N CYS A 194 -7.54 0.65 -9.91
CA CYS A 194 -8.23 -0.05 -8.84
C CYS A 194 -9.18 -1.11 -9.39
N TYR A 195 -9.11 -2.30 -8.82
CA TYR A 195 -9.91 -3.45 -9.22
C TYR A 195 -11.42 -3.21 -9.17
N HIS A 196 -12.19 -3.64 -10.18
CA HIS A 196 -13.64 -3.41 -10.19
C HIS A 196 -14.40 -4.39 -9.25
N PRO A 197 -15.33 -3.90 -8.40
CA PRO A 197 -15.98 -4.73 -7.37
C PRO A 197 -16.89 -5.82 -7.94
N ALA A 198 -17.42 -5.63 -9.15
CA ALA A 198 -18.32 -6.61 -9.78
C ALA A 198 -17.70 -8.00 -9.95
N VAL A 199 -16.37 -8.11 -9.94
CA VAL A 199 -15.66 -9.40 -10.05
C VAL A 199 -15.58 -10.13 -8.70
N LEU A 200 -15.77 -9.44 -7.57
CA LEU A 200 -15.77 -10.03 -6.21
C LEU A 200 -16.94 -10.97 -5.93
N ARG A 201 -17.99 -10.96 -6.77
CA ARG A 201 -19.13 -11.87 -6.62
C ARG A 201 -18.78 -13.36 -6.75
N LYS A 202 -17.56 -13.71 -7.20
CA LYS A 202 -17.05 -15.08 -7.26
C LYS A 202 -16.26 -15.55 -6.03
N CYS A 203 -15.84 -14.65 -5.12
CA CYS A 203 -15.05 -15.00 -3.92
C CYS A 203 -15.81 -14.62 -2.64
N LYS A 204 -16.91 -15.34 -2.36
CA LYS A 204 -17.85 -14.98 -1.28
C LYS A 204 -17.56 -15.55 0.11
N SER A 205 -16.35 -16.05 0.41
CA SER A 205 -16.10 -16.75 1.69
C SER A 205 -15.20 -16.05 2.71
N ALA A 206 -14.71 -14.82 2.51
CA ALA A 206 -13.66 -14.27 3.37
C ALA A 206 -13.96 -12.95 4.12
N TYR A 207 -15.09 -12.26 3.91
CA TYR A 207 -15.18 -10.84 4.30
C TYR A 207 -16.41 -10.45 5.12
N SER A 208 -16.77 -11.25 6.14
CA SER A 208 -17.72 -10.85 7.18
C SER A 208 -17.08 -10.91 8.56
N ARG A 209 -16.26 -9.90 8.90
CA ARG A 209 -16.11 -9.47 10.30
C ARG A 209 -16.10 -7.94 10.35
N PRO A 210 -17.02 -7.32 11.12
CA PRO A 210 -16.98 -5.88 11.37
C PRO A 210 -15.69 -5.49 12.09
N LEU A 211 -15.33 -4.20 12.04
CA LEU A 211 -14.28 -3.62 12.87
C LEU A 211 -14.45 -4.12 14.32
N PRO A 212 -13.36 -4.51 15.03
CA PRO A 212 -13.44 -4.79 16.45
C PRO A 212 -14.07 -3.58 17.15
N VAL A 213 -15.14 -3.83 17.91
CA VAL A 213 -15.87 -2.82 18.68
C VAL A 213 -14.94 -2.11 19.70
N GLU A 214 -13.77 -2.69 19.98
CA GLU A 214 -12.76 -2.22 20.94
C GLU A 214 -11.89 -1.05 20.45
N LEU A 215 -12.00 -0.61 19.19
CA LEU A 215 -11.24 0.55 18.68
C LEU A 215 -12.08 1.84 18.53
N ARG A 216 -13.30 1.85 19.09
CA ARG A 216 -14.09 3.08 19.27
C ARG A 216 -13.95 3.50 20.72
N SER A 217 -12.97 4.35 21.02
CA SER A 217 -12.94 5.03 22.32
C SER A 217 -14.20 5.90 22.45
N HIS A 218 -14.91 5.72 23.57
CA HIS A 218 -16.07 6.51 24.00
C HIS A 218 -15.78 8.00 24.08
#